data_AF-W1XFX2-F1
#
_entry.id   AF-W1XFX2-F1
#
_cell.length_a   1.000
_cell.length_b   1.000
_cell.length_c   1.000
_cell.angle_alpha   90.00
_cell.angle_beta   90.00
_cell.angle_gamma   90.00
#
_symmetry.space_group_name_H-M   'P 1'
#
loop_
_entity.id
_entity.type
_entity.pdbx_description
1 polymer ?
#
loop_
_entity_poly.entity_id
_entity_poly.type
_entity_poly.pdbx_seq_one_letter_code
_entity_poly.pdbx_strand_id
1 'polypeptide(L)' 'KLRKSNTIIYYSGDFDPEGLQIASNIKYRYGDSVKFLGMNIENYNKIKGNISFAHRVGKLDSISSKELKSLAY' A
#
# COMPACT_ATOMS: atom_id res chain seq x y z
N LYS A 1 7.16 -27.63 -2.42
CA LYS A 1 6.36 -26.48 -2.90
C LYS A 1 5.07 -26.41 -2.10
N LEU A 2 4.93 -25.45 -1.19
CA LEU A 2 3.69 -25.21 -0.45
C LEU A 2 2.69 -24.49 -1.36
N ARG A 3 1.97 -25.25 -2.17
CA ARG A 3 0.72 -24.78 -2.78
C ARG A 3 -0.29 -25.91 -2.72
N LYS A 4 -0.92 -26.06 -1.55
CA LYS A 4 -2.21 -26.76 -1.48
C LYS A 4 -3.24 -25.80 -2.07
N SER A 5 -3.95 -26.26 -3.09
CA SER A 5 -5.17 -25.61 -3.58
C SER A 5 -6.07 -25.25 -2.40
N ASN A 6 -6.52 -23.99 -2.32
CA ASN A 6 -7.38 -23.37 -1.29
C ASN A 6 -6.73 -22.72 -0.04
N THR A 7 -5.44 -22.40 -0.02
CA THR A 7 -4.91 -21.55 1.08
C THR A 7 -5.27 -20.08 0.87
N ILE A 8 -6.02 -19.50 1.80
CA ILE A 8 -6.24 -18.05 1.89
C ILE A 8 -5.08 -17.41 2.65
N ILE A 9 -4.49 -16.37 2.07
CA ILE A 9 -3.43 -15.56 2.66
C ILE A 9 -4.09 -14.32 3.26
N TYR A 10 -3.95 -14.17 4.58
CA TYR A 10 -4.33 -12.94 5.26
C TYR A 10 -3.10 -12.05 5.44
N TYR A 11 -3.18 -10.81 4.96
CA TYR A 11 -2.06 -9.87 5.02
C TYR A 11 -2.50 -8.56 5.70
N SER A 12 -1.69 -8.09 6.65
CA SER A 12 -1.82 -6.79 7.31
C SER A 12 -0.44 -6.15 7.36
N GLY A 13 -0.24 -5.11 6.57
CA GLY A 13 0.99 -4.31 6.54
C GLY A 13 0.74 -2.89 7.01
N ASP A 14 1.83 -2.15 7.18
CA ASP A 14 1.77 -0.74 7.53
C ASP A 14 1.30 0.12 6.34
N PHE A 15 0.73 1.28 6.66
CA PHE A 15 0.29 2.28 5.68
C PHE A 15 1.43 3.22 5.28
N ASP A 16 2.59 2.65 4.97
CA ASP A 16 3.73 3.35 4.39
C ASP A 16 3.94 2.91 2.91
N PRO A 17 4.76 3.64 2.13
CA PRO A 17 5.00 3.29 0.73
C PRO A 17 5.50 1.86 0.54
N GLU A 18 6.38 1.40 1.43
CA GLU A 18 6.96 0.06 1.43
C GLU A 18 5.90 -1.03 1.70
N GLY A 19 5.05 -0.86 2.71
CA GLY A 19 3.96 -1.75 3.09
C GLY A 19 2.87 -1.84 2.02
N LEU A 20 2.54 -0.72 1.38
CA LEU A 20 1.64 -0.71 0.21
C LEU A 20 2.25 -1.46 -0.99
N GLN A 21 3.56 -1.33 -1.21
CA GLN A 21 4.25 -2.05 -2.28
C GLN A 21 4.30 -3.55 -2.02
N ILE A 22 4.50 -3.98 -0.77
CA ILE A 22 4.44 -5.40 -0.38
C ILE A 22 3.02 -5.94 -0.56
N ALA A 23 2.00 -5.22 -0.10
CA ALA A 23 0.60 -5.60 -0.28
C ALA A 23 0.26 -5.84 -1.77
N SER A 24 0.70 -4.93 -2.64
CA SER A 24 0.52 -5.02 -4.09
C SER A 24 1.20 -6.27 -4.68
N ASN A 25 2.46 -6.51 -4.32
CA ASN A 25 3.23 -7.67 -4.80
C ASN A 25 2.60 -9.01 -4.37
N ILE A 26 2.06 -9.10 -3.15
CA ILE A 26 1.38 -10.28 -2.65
C ILE A 26 0.08 -10.51 -3.43
N LYS A 27 -0.73 -9.47 -3.66
CA LYS A 27 -1.96 -9.55 -4.45
C LYS A 27 -1.68 -9.95 -5.90
N TYR A 28 -0.63 -9.41 -6.52
CA TYR A 28 -0.19 -9.80 -7.86
C TYR A 28 0.18 -11.28 -7.94
N ARG A 29 0.91 -11.80 -6.94
CA ARG A 29 1.41 -13.19 -6.94
C ARG A 29 0.33 -14.23 -6.65
N TYR A 30 -0.63 -13.91 -5.79
CA TYR A 30 -1.58 -14.90 -5.25
C TYR A 30 -3.05 -14.58 -5.57
N GLY A 31 -3.32 -13.46 -6.26
CA GLY A 31 -4.63 -13.07 -6.78
C GLY A 31 -5.70 -13.04 -5.69
N ASP A 32 -6.82 -13.70 -5.94
CA ASP A 32 -7.98 -13.72 -5.04
C ASP A 32 -7.82 -14.60 -3.81
N SER A 33 -6.69 -15.30 -3.71
CA SER A 33 -6.34 -16.02 -2.48
C SER A 33 -5.90 -15.07 -1.37
N VAL A 34 -5.71 -13.77 -1.65
CA VAL A 34 -5.26 -12.77 -0.67
C VAL A 34 -6.43 -11.96 -0.13
N LYS A 35 -6.55 -11.90 1.19
CA LYS A 35 -7.44 -11.02 1.92
C LYS A 35 -6.63 -10.06 2.76
N PHE A 36 -6.85 -8.77 2.52
CA PHE A 36 -6.25 -7.73 3.34
C PHE A 36 -7.02 -7.57 4.64
N LEU A 37 -6.32 -7.69 5.77
CA LEU A 37 -6.84 -7.39 7.09
C LEU A 37 -6.42 -5.97 7.43
N GLY A 38 -7.39 -5.10 7.67
CA GLY A 38 -7.13 -3.75 8.12
C GLY A 38 -6.57 -2.79 7.05
N MET A 39 -6.05 -3.27 5.91
CA MET A 39 -5.56 -2.43 4.82
C MET A 39 -6.68 -2.02 3.86
N ASN A 40 -7.52 -1.09 4.30
CA ASN A 40 -8.56 -0.47 3.46
C ASN A 40 -8.51 1.05 3.57
N ILE A 41 -9.22 1.74 2.67
CA ILE A 41 -9.24 3.20 2.61
C ILE A 41 -9.80 3.80 3.91
N GLU A 42 -10.78 3.15 4.55
CA GLU A 42 -11.37 3.63 5.80
C GLU A 42 -10.35 3.66 6.94
N ASN A 43 -9.57 2.58 7.09
CA ASN A 43 -8.52 2.48 8.09
C ASN A 43 -7.35 3.39 7.73
N TYR A 44 -6.98 3.50 6.45
CA TYR A 44 -6.00 4.50 6.02
C TYR A 44 -6.41 5.89 6.47
N ASN A 45 -7.66 6.29 6.26
CA ASN A 45 -8.16 7.60 6.67
C ASN A 45 -8.25 7.77 8.20
N LYS A 46 -8.55 6.71 8.95
CA LYS A 46 -8.58 6.74 10.42
C LYS A 46 -7.18 6.82 11.04
N ILE A 47 -6.19 6.21 10.42
CA ILE A 47 -4.82 6.09 10.93
C ILE A 47 -3.91 7.17 10.32
N LYS A 48 -4.33 7.83 9.24
CA LYS A 48 -3.71 9.04 8.70
C LYS A 48 -3.68 10.11 9.79
N GLY A 49 -2.61 10.12 10.56
CA GLY A 49 -2.29 11.22 11.44
C GLY A 49 -2.07 12.48 10.61
N ASN A 50 -2.18 13.65 11.25
CA ASN A 50 -1.78 14.96 10.70
C ASN A 50 -0.26 15.08 10.48
N ILE A 51 0.44 13.98 10.24
CA ILE A 51 1.87 13.95 9.98
C ILE A 51 2.07 14.38 8.53
N SER A 52 2.43 15.64 8.35
CA SER A 52 2.86 16.17 7.06
C SER A 52 4.09 15.40 6.57
N PHE A 53 3.99 14.83 5.37
CA PHE A 53 5.13 14.23 4.67
C PHE A 53 6.04 15.30 4.01
N ALA A 54 5.97 16.57 4.44
CA ALA A 54 6.77 17.67 3.91
C ALA A 54 8.27 17.36 3.86
N HIS A 55 8.81 16.62 4.84
CA HIS A 55 10.22 16.21 4.85
C HIS A 55 10.57 15.06 3.89
N ARG A 56 9.60 14.45 3.21
CA ARG A 56 9.77 13.39 2.20
C ARG A 56 9.49 13.87 0.77
N VAL A 57 9.21 15.16 0.58
CA VAL A 57 8.94 15.77 -0.73
C VAL A 57 10.13 15.63 -1.69
N GLY A 58 11.37 15.59 -1.18
CA GLY A 58 12.55 15.35 -2.02
C GLY A 58 12.58 13.99 -2.73
N LYS A 59 11.81 12.98 -2.26
CA LYS A 59 11.65 11.71 -3.01
C LYS A 59 10.64 11.83 -4.17
N LEU A 60 9.77 12.85 -4.16
CA LEU A 60 8.76 13.11 -5.19
C LEU A 60 9.33 13.83 -6.43
N ASP A 61 10.55 14.38 -6.35
CA ASP A 61 11.23 14.98 -7.52
C ASP A 61 11.55 13.96 -8.62
N SER A 62 11.54 12.66 -8.31
CA SER A 62 11.68 11.59 -9.29
C SER A 62 10.39 11.22 -10.02
N ILE A 63 9.24 11.78 -9.60
CA ILE A 63 7.94 11.46 -10.18
C ILE A 63 7.63 12.45 -11.31
N SER A 64 7.79 11.98 -12.55
CA SER A 64 7.52 12.70 -13.79
C SER A 64 6.04 12.71 -14.21
N SER A 65 5.17 12.00 -13.47
CA SER A 65 3.74 11.93 -13.79
C SER A 65 2.99 13.16 -13.28
N LYS A 66 2.31 13.87 -14.21
CA LYS A 66 1.52 15.07 -13.93
C LYS A 66 0.37 14.82 -12.95
N GLU A 67 -0.25 13.64 -12.99
CA GLU A 67 -1.38 13.32 -12.11
C GLU A 67 -0.95 13.22 -10.64
N LEU A 68 0.23 12.66 -10.37
CA LEU A 68 0.76 12.51 -9.02
C LEU A 68 1.26 13.83 -8.42
N LYS A 69 1.70 14.77 -9.25
CA LYS A 69 2.03 16.14 -8.80
C LYS A 69 0.82 16.90 -8.26
N SER A 70 -0.38 16.63 -8.77
CA SER A 70 -1.60 17.33 -8.34
C SER A 70 -2.03 16.97 -6.92
N LEU A 71 -1.53 15.86 -6.37
CA LEU A 71 -1.81 15.39 -5.01
C LEU A 71 -0.82 15.94 -3.97
N ALA A 72 0.18 16.71 -4.41
CA ALA A 72 1.25 17.25 -3.56
C ALA A 72 0.99 18.70 -3.07
N TYR A 73 -0.15 19.31 -3.42
CA TYR A 73 -0.61 20.61 -2.91
C TYR A 73 -1.80 20.44 -1.98
#